data_AF-A0A7S1A0E9-F1
#
_entry.id   AF-A0A7S1A0E9-F1
#
_cell.length_a   1.000
_cell.length_b   1.000
_cell.length_c   1.000
_cell.angle_alpha   90.00
_cell.angle_beta   90.00
_cell.angle_gamma   90.00
#
_symmetry.space_group_name_H-M   'P 1'
#
loop_
_entity.id
_entity.type
_entity.pdbx_description
1 polymer ?
#
loop_
_entity_poly.entity_id
_entity_poly.type
_entity_poly.pdbx_seq_one_letter_code
_entity_poly.pdbx_strand_id
1 'polypeptide(L)'
;MSSLSDLSLLRVLRLIRVVRSLRVIRVLRYAHNLRSLRLMMGALAESTVPLFWAALIVCLITYVFAVIFMQAVVVYTETPGASWDLVRYSEKYFGTLPLAVITLFSAATGGVSWWEVANHWIEIGWFYGGLFVFYIFFMVLAAMNIV
;
A
#
# COMPACT_ATOMS: atom_id res chain seq x y z
N MET A 1 31.76 41.32 -18.38
CA MET A 1 32.16 40.59 -17.16
C MET A 1 31.27 40.86 -15.94
N SER A 2 30.18 41.63 -16.04
CA SER A 2 29.25 41.92 -14.92
C SER A 2 28.08 40.93 -14.77
N SER A 3 27.64 40.27 -15.85
CA SER A 3 26.49 39.33 -15.79
C SER A 3 26.76 38.04 -15.01
N LEU A 4 28.02 37.56 -14.98
CA LEU A 4 28.40 36.35 -14.24
C LEU A 4 28.45 36.57 -12.72
N SER A 5 28.77 37.80 -12.28
CA SER A 5 28.70 38.19 -10.86
C SER A 5 27.26 38.32 -10.37
N ASP A 6 26.33 38.80 -11.21
CA ASP A 6 24.93 38.93 -10.81
C ASP A 6 24.26 37.57 -10.61
N LEU A 7 24.58 36.59 -11.47
CA LEU A 7 24.08 35.22 -11.34
C LEU A 7 24.64 34.49 -10.10
N SER A 8 25.90 34.74 -9.74
CA SER A 8 26.51 34.15 -8.54
C SER A 8 25.94 34.79 -7.26
N LEU A 9 25.69 36.10 -7.25
CA LEU A 9 25.05 36.80 -6.14
C LEU A 9 23.62 36.33 -5.90
N LEU A 10 22.82 36.12 -6.95
CA LEU A 10 21.46 35.57 -6.82
C LEU A 10 21.45 34.15 -6.24
N ARG A 11 22.42 33.30 -6.65
CA ARG A 11 22.58 31.95 -6.07
C ARG A 11 22.97 32.01 -4.60
N VAL A 12 23.90 32.91 -4.23
CA VAL A 12 24.34 33.11 -2.85
C VAL A 12 23.20 33.63 -1.96
N LEU A 13 22.41 34.59 -2.44
CA LEU A 13 21.23 35.09 -1.72
C LEU A 13 20.18 33.99 -1.49
N ARG A 14 19.97 33.10 -2.47
CA ARG A 14 19.08 31.94 -2.33
C ARG A 14 19.61 30.95 -1.30
N LEU A 15 20.91 30.67 -1.30
CA LEU A 15 21.57 29.80 -0.33
C LEU A 15 21.50 30.36 1.09
N ILE A 16 21.67 31.68 1.27
CA ILE A 16 21.55 32.34 2.58
C ILE A 16 20.13 32.15 3.16
N ARG A 17 19.08 32.26 2.32
CA ARG A 17 17.70 31.97 2.76
C ARG A 17 17.52 30.52 3.21
N VAL A 18 18.05 29.56 2.43
CA VAL A 18 17.99 28.13 2.79
C VAL A 18 18.72 27.85 4.11
N VAL A 19 19.92 28.42 4.29
CA VAL A 19 20.70 28.29 5.54
C VAL A 19 19.95 28.88 6.74
N ARG A 20 19.17 29.96 6.55
CA ARG A 20 18.32 30.53 7.60
C ARG A 20 17.18 29.58 7.99
N SER A 21 16.54 28.92 7.02
CA SER A 21 15.53 27.88 7.28
C SER A 21 16.13 26.66 8.00
N LEU A 22 17.36 26.26 7.67
CA LEU A 22 18.08 25.18 8.35
C LEU A 22 18.40 25.48 9.84
N ARG A 23 18.35 26.75 10.27
CA ARG A 23 18.46 27.08 11.71
C ARG A 23 17.27 26.57 12.53
N VAL A 24 16.10 26.39 11.93
CA VAL A 24 14.92 25.80 12.59
C VAL A 24 15.23 24.37 13.08
N ILE A 25 16.02 23.60 12.31
CA ILE A 25 16.50 22.27 12.70
C ILE A 25 17.40 22.32 13.93
N ARG A 26 18.20 23.39 14.10
CA ARG A 26 19.00 23.59 15.31
C ARG A 26 18.14 23.97 16.51
N VAL A 27 17.10 24.78 16.32
CA VAL A 27 16.13 25.12 17.39
C VAL A 27 15.41 23.87 17.89
N LEU A 28 15.02 22.96 16.99
CA LEU A 28 14.49 21.64 17.35
C LEU A 28 15.50 20.77 18.13
N ARG A 29 16.80 20.95 17.89
CA ARG A 29 17.87 20.24 18.63
C ARG A 29 18.03 20.77 20.06
N TYR A 30 17.88 22.08 20.26
CA TYR A 30 18.00 22.79 21.55
C TYR A 30 16.70 22.86 22.37
N ALA A 31 15.56 22.48 21.78
CA ALA A 31 14.31 22.37 22.51
C ALA A 31 14.34 21.13 23.43
N HIS A 32 14.91 21.31 24.61
CA HIS A 32 14.97 20.34 25.71
C HIS A 32 13.57 19.77 26.06
N ASN A 33 12.51 20.55 25.85
CA ASN A 33 11.11 20.14 26.05
C ASN A 33 10.61 19.11 25.03
N LEU A 34 11.33 18.87 23.92
CA LEU A 34 11.03 17.81 22.95
C LEU A 34 11.65 16.46 23.35
N ARG A 35 12.21 16.31 24.56
CA ARG A 35 12.76 15.02 25.03
C ARG A 35 11.70 13.91 24.97
N SER A 36 10.45 14.21 25.35
CA SER A 36 9.31 13.30 25.20
C SER A 36 9.08 12.93 23.73
N LEU A 37 9.05 13.91 22.82
CA LEU A 37 8.92 13.66 21.38
C LEU A 37 10.09 12.86 20.81
N ARG A 38 11.33 13.10 21.25
CA ARG A 38 12.52 12.38 20.81
C ARG A 38 12.51 10.92 21.29
N LEU A 39 12.01 10.67 22.50
CA LEU A 39 11.78 9.32 23.03
C LEU A 39 10.66 8.61 22.28
N MET A 40 9.55 9.30 21.98
CA MET A 40 8.45 8.74 21.17
C MET A 40 8.92 8.44 19.74
N MET A 41 9.68 9.33 19.11
CA MET A 41 10.29 9.11 17.80
C MET A 41 11.29 7.95 17.81
N GLY A 42 12.07 7.80 18.89
CA GLY A 42 12.95 6.64 19.08
C GLY A 42 12.18 5.34 19.19
N ALA A 43 11.11 5.30 19.99
CA ALA A 43 10.24 4.14 20.11
C ALA A 43 9.53 3.80 18.78
N LEU A 44 9.09 4.81 18.03
CA LEU A 44 8.54 4.63 16.67
C LEU A 44 9.60 4.06 15.72
N ALA A 45 10.83 4.58 15.75
CA ALA A 45 11.93 4.07 14.94
C ALA A 45 12.25 2.60 15.26
N GLU A 46 12.28 2.22 16.53
CA GLU A 46 12.46 0.82 16.95
C GLU A 46 11.30 -0.09 16.45
N SER A 47 10.06 0.42 16.42
CA SER A 47 8.91 -0.33 15.90
C SER A 47 8.89 -0.48 14.37
N THR A 48 9.72 0.26 13.62
CA THR A 48 9.72 0.16 12.14
C THR A 48 10.22 -1.18 11.62
N VAL A 49 11.18 -1.81 12.30
CA VAL A 49 11.72 -3.12 11.89
C VAL A 49 10.65 -4.21 11.95
N PRO A 50 9.94 -4.43 13.08
CA PRO A 50 8.84 -5.41 13.11
C PRO A 50 7.69 -5.03 12.17
N LEU A 51 7.40 -3.73 11.99
CA LEU A 51 6.38 -3.28 11.04
C LEU A 51 6.76 -3.62 9.59
N PHE A 52 8.04 -3.48 9.22
CA PHE A 52 8.54 -3.84 7.90
C PHE A 52 8.40 -5.34 7.62
N TRP A 53 8.74 -6.19 8.59
CA TRP A 53 8.54 -7.63 8.47
C TRP A 53 7.06 -8.00 8.36
N ALA A 54 6.20 -7.36 9.16
CA ALA A 54 4.75 -7.57 9.08
C ALA A 54 4.19 -7.15 7.71
N ALA A 55 4.61 -5.99 7.19
CA ALA A 55 4.23 -5.53 5.86
C ALA A 55 4.69 -6.50 4.76
N LEU A 56 5.91 -7.05 4.88
CA LEU A 56 6.43 -8.03 3.93
C LEU A 56 5.59 -9.33 3.93
N ILE A 57 5.17 -9.80 5.11
CA ILE A 57 4.27 -10.96 5.24
C ILE A 57 2.91 -10.67 4.58
N VAL A 58 2.33 -9.50 4.84
CA VAL A 58 1.06 -9.08 4.22
C VAL A 58 1.16 -9.02 2.68
N CYS A 59 2.27 -8.47 2.16
CA CYS A 59 2.55 -8.45 0.73
C CYS A 59 2.67 -9.86 0.15
N LEU A 60 3.38 -10.77 0.83
CA LEU A 60 3.55 -12.15 0.38
C LEU A 60 2.21 -12.90 0.34
N ILE A 61 1.39 -12.76 1.38
CA ILE A 61 0.07 -13.39 1.43
C ILE A 61 -0.81 -12.84 0.30
N THR A 62 -0.86 -11.52 0.15
CA THR A 62 -1.64 -10.89 -0.93
C THR A 62 -1.18 -11.35 -2.32
N TYR A 63 0.12 -11.52 -2.53
CA TYR A 63 0.68 -12.06 -3.77
C TYR A 63 0.18 -13.48 -4.05
N VAL A 64 0.22 -14.38 -3.05
CA VAL A 64 -0.25 -15.77 -3.23
C VAL A 64 -1.73 -15.80 -3.62
N PHE A 65 -2.59 -15.06 -2.91
CA PHE A 65 -4.01 -14.98 -3.24
C PHE A 65 -4.26 -14.33 -4.61
N ALA A 66 -3.48 -13.31 -4.98
CA ALA A 66 -3.58 -12.69 -6.31
C ALA A 66 -3.36 -13.71 -7.42
N VAL A 67 -2.32 -14.53 -7.32
CA VAL A 67 -2.02 -15.58 -8.30
C VAL A 67 -3.13 -16.63 -8.36
N ILE A 68 -3.66 -17.07 -7.21
CA ILE A 68 -4.78 -18.03 -7.15
C ILE A 68 -5.99 -17.50 -7.90
N PHE A 69 -6.39 -16.25 -7.64
CA PHE A 69 -7.54 -15.65 -8.32
C PHE A 69 -7.30 -15.42 -9.80
N MET A 70 -6.10 -14.98 -10.19
CA MET A 70 -5.74 -14.87 -11.61
C MET A 70 -5.85 -16.23 -12.34
N GLN A 71 -5.37 -17.31 -11.72
CA GLN A 71 -5.52 -18.65 -12.28
C GLN A 71 -6.98 -19.07 -12.38
N ALA A 72 -7.82 -18.72 -11.39
CA ALA A 72 -9.26 -18.97 -11.44
C ALA A 72 -9.93 -18.26 -12.62
N VAL A 73 -9.51 -17.02 -12.95
CA VAL A 73 -10.01 -16.30 -14.14
C VAL A 73 -9.70 -17.08 -15.41
N VAL A 74 -8.44 -17.53 -15.58
CA VAL A 74 -8.03 -18.29 -16.77
C VAL A 74 -8.87 -19.56 -16.94
N VAL A 75 -9.02 -20.34 -15.86
CA VAL A 75 -9.84 -21.57 -15.88
C VAL A 75 -11.30 -21.26 -16.21
N TYR A 76 -11.86 -20.18 -15.64
CA TYR A 76 -13.24 -19.80 -15.90
C TYR A 76 -13.45 -19.37 -17.35
N THR A 77 -12.51 -18.63 -17.95
CA THR A 77 -12.60 -18.20 -19.35
C THR A 77 -12.55 -19.36 -20.36
N GLU A 78 -11.92 -20.47 -19.99
CA GLU A 78 -11.85 -21.67 -20.83
C GLU A 78 -13.09 -22.58 -20.67
N THR A 79 -13.95 -22.31 -19.70
CA THR A 79 -15.12 -23.14 -19.40
C THR A 79 -16.27 -22.87 -20.39
N PRO A 80 -16.89 -23.92 -20.98
CA PRO A 80 -18.04 -23.74 -21.86
C PRO A 80 -19.21 -23.06 -21.14
N GLY A 81 -19.72 -21.96 -21.70
CA GLY A 81 -20.84 -21.21 -21.13
C GLY A 81 -20.44 -20.14 -20.11
N ALA A 82 -19.16 -19.77 -20.02
CA ALA A 82 -18.71 -18.65 -19.19
C ALA A 82 -19.46 -17.36 -19.52
N SER A 83 -19.99 -16.70 -18.48
CA SER A 83 -20.67 -15.42 -18.62
C SER A 83 -19.70 -14.31 -19.01
N TRP A 84 -20.01 -13.58 -20.08
CA TRP A 84 -19.22 -12.46 -20.58
C TRP A 84 -19.04 -11.34 -19.56
N ASP A 85 -20.07 -11.05 -18.75
CA ASP A 85 -20.01 -9.99 -17.74
C ASP A 85 -19.03 -10.33 -16.61
N LEU A 86 -19.02 -11.60 -16.19
CA LEU A 86 -18.10 -12.11 -15.17
C LEU A 86 -16.66 -12.13 -15.67
N VAL A 87 -16.43 -12.55 -16.93
CA VAL A 87 -15.10 -12.49 -17.53
C VAL A 87 -14.59 -11.05 -17.59
N ARG A 88 -15.42 -10.11 -18.06
CA ARG A 88 -15.04 -8.69 -18.18
C ARG A 88 -14.71 -8.05 -16.84
N TYR A 89 -15.49 -8.35 -15.79
CA TYR A 89 -15.17 -7.90 -14.44
C TYR A 89 -13.83 -8.48 -13.97
N SER A 90 -13.63 -9.78 -14.18
CA SER A 90 -12.40 -10.47 -13.83
C SER A 90 -11.17 -9.89 -14.54
N GLU A 91 -11.25 -9.59 -15.83
CA GLU A 91 -10.14 -8.98 -16.58
C GLU A 91 -9.82 -7.57 -16.07
N LYS A 92 -10.83 -6.78 -15.72
CA LYS A 92 -10.64 -5.41 -15.20
C LYS A 92 -9.88 -5.38 -13.88
N TYR A 93 -10.19 -6.30 -12.96
CA TYR A 93 -9.65 -6.29 -11.59
C TYR A 93 -8.54 -7.31 -11.34
N PHE A 94 -8.51 -8.41 -12.09
CA PHE A 94 -7.60 -9.55 -11.95
C PHE A 94 -6.87 -9.91 -13.26
N GLY A 95 -6.94 -9.07 -14.30
CA GLY A 95 -6.27 -9.37 -15.58
C GLY A 95 -4.74 -9.32 -15.53
N THR A 96 -4.17 -8.60 -14.56
CA THR A 96 -2.71 -8.58 -14.33
C THR A 96 -2.39 -8.69 -12.85
N LEU A 97 -1.18 -9.17 -12.53
CA LEU A 97 -0.75 -9.36 -11.15
C LEU A 97 -0.78 -8.06 -10.32
N PRO A 98 -0.26 -6.90 -10.79
CA PRO A 98 -0.34 -5.67 -10.03
C PRO A 98 -1.78 -5.22 -9.77
N LEU A 99 -2.67 -5.40 -10.75
CA LEU A 99 -4.10 -5.09 -10.58
C LEU A 99 -4.74 -6.02 -9.55
N ALA A 100 -4.49 -7.33 -9.63
CA ALA A 100 -5.02 -8.30 -8.66
C ALA A 100 -4.56 -7.98 -7.24
N VAL A 101 -3.28 -7.64 -7.05
CA VAL A 101 -2.72 -7.24 -5.75
C VAL A 101 -3.40 -5.96 -5.24
N ILE A 102 -3.55 -4.94 -6.08
CA ILE A 102 -4.23 -3.69 -5.71
C ILE A 102 -5.72 -3.93 -5.39
N THR A 103 -6.40 -4.76 -6.16
CA THR A 103 -7.81 -5.13 -5.92
C THR A 103 -7.95 -5.82 -4.56
N LEU A 104 -7.14 -6.84 -4.27
CA LEU A 104 -7.17 -7.53 -2.98
C LEU A 104 -6.84 -6.60 -1.81
N PHE A 105 -5.81 -5.77 -1.95
CA PHE A 105 -5.44 -4.79 -0.93
C PHE A 105 -6.54 -3.75 -0.71
N SER A 106 -7.15 -3.24 -1.77
CA SER A 106 -8.27 -2.29 -1.69
C SER A 106 -9.51 -2.90 -1.06
N ALA A 107 -9.82 -4.17 -1.33
CA ALA A 107 -10.92 -4.86 -0.65
C ALA A 107 -10.63 -5.05 0.85
N ALA A 108 -9.40 -5.41 1.21
CA ALA A 108 -8.99 -5.60 2.61
C ALA A 108 -8.97 -4.28 3.40
N THR A 109 -8.64 -3.16 2.76
CA THR A 109 -8.56 -1.83 3.40
C THR A 109 -9.85 -1.03 3.31
N GLY A 110 -10.90 -1.55 2.66
CA GLY A 110 -12.20 -0.88 2.51
C GLY A 110 -12.27 0.17 1.39
N GLY A 111 -11.33 0.16 0.44
CA GLY A 111 -11.38 0.99 -0.76
C GLY A 111 -12.44 0.52 -1.77
N VAL A 112 -12.53 -0.80 -1.99
CA VAL A 112 -13.63 -1.43 -2.74
C VAL A 112 -14.44 -2.28 -1.76
N SER A 113 -15.76 -2.34 -1.94
CA SER A 113 -16.60 -3.19 -1.10
C SER A 113 -16.17 -4.65 -1.24
N TRP A 114 -15.72 -5.26 -0.14
CA TRP A 114 -15.32 -6.66 -0.11
C TRP A 114 -16.47 -7.57 -0.54
N TRP A 115 -17.72 -7.17 -0.27
CA TRP A 115 -18.91 -7.92 -0.66
C TRP A 115 -19.08 -8.00 -2.18
N GLU A 116 -18.80 -6.92 -2.91
CA GLU A 116 -18.89 -6.92 -4.38
C GLU A 116 -17.92 -7.91 -5.00
N VAL A 117 -16.67 -7.92 -4.51
CA VAL A 117 -15.64 -8.85 -4.98
C VAL A 117 -15.98 -10.29 -4.56
N ALA A 118 -16.48 -10.50 -3.34
CA ALA A 118 -16.90 -11.81 -2.88
C ALA A 118 -18.06 -12.38 -3.72
N ASN A 119 -19.08 -11.56 -4.01
CA ASN A 119 -20.23 -11.97 -4.81
C ASN A 119 -19.81 -12.38 -6.23
N HIS A 120 -18.91 -11.61 -6.85
CA HIS A 120 -18.30 -11.96 -8.14
C HIS A 120 -17.66 -13.35 -8.12
N TRP A 121 -16.87 -13.65 -7.08
CA TRP A 121 -16.24 -14.96 -6.95
C TRP A 121 -17.23 -16.08 -6.64
N ILE A 122 -18.29 -15.82 -5.88
CA ILE A 122 -19.35 -16.80 -5.60
C ILE A 122 -20.09 -17.18 -6.90
N GLU A 123 -20.34 -16.22 -7.78
CA GLU A 123 -20.97 -16.45 -9.09
C GLU A 123 -20.09 -17.30 -10.02
N ILE A 124 -18.77 -17.14 -9.95
CA ILE A 124 -17.81 -18.04 -10.64
C ILE A 124 -17.80 -19.42 -9.96
N GLY A 125 -17.83 -19.45 -8.64
CA GLY A 125 -17.93 -20.68 -7.85
C GLY A 125 -17.82 -20.42 -6.36
N TRP A 126 -18.71 -21.05 -5.58
CA TRP A 126 -18.79 -20.88 -4.12
C TRP A 126 -17.44 -21.10 -3.40
N PHE A 127 -16.57 -21.99 -3.90
CA PHE A 127 -15.24 -22.24 -3.34
C PHE A 127 -14.33 -21.00 -3.44
N TYR A 128 -14.31 -20.32 -4.59
CA TYR A 128 -13.53 -19.09 -4.77
C TYR A 128 -14.04 -17.96 -3.88
N GLY A 129 -15.36 -17.86 -3.72
CA GLY A 129 -15.98 -16.95 -2.76
C GLY A 129 -15.52 -17.22 -1.33
N GLY A 130 -15.55 -18.48 -0.90
CA GLY A 130 -15.07 -18.89 0.43
C GLY A 130 -13.59 -18.58 0.65
N LEU A 131 -12.76 -18.81 -0.37
CA LEU A 131 -11.32 -18.52 -0.34
C LEU A 131 -11.05 -17.00 -0.24
N PHE A 132 -11.85 -16.18 -0.91
CA PHE A 132 -11.78 -14.72 -0.81
C PHE A 132 -12.18 -14.21 0.58
N VAL A 133 -13.27 -14.74 1.14
CA VAL A 133 -13.70 -14.39 2.50
C VAL A 133 -12.64 -14.79 3.53
N PHE A 134 -12.00 -15.96 3.35
CA PHE A 134 -10.88 -16.39 4.19
C PHE A 134 -9.68 -15.44 4.10
N TYR A 135 -9.35 -14.93 2.91
CA TYR A 135 -8.35 -13.87 2.73
C TYR A 135 -8.69 -12.61 3.52
N ILE A 136 -9.93 -12.10 3.39
CA ILE A 136 -10.38 -10.91 4.12
C ILE A 136 -10.31 -11.13 5.64
N PHE A 137 -10.77 -12.28 6.13
CA PHE A 137 -10.68 -12.64 7.54
C PHE A 137 -9.22 -12.59 8.05
N PHE A 138 -8.29 -13.20 7.32
CA PHE A 138 -6.87 -13.19 7.70
C PHE A 138 -6.29 -11.77 7.67
N MET A 139 -6.64 -10.97 6.67
CA MET A 139 -6.18 -9.58 6.55
C MET A 139 -6.68 -8.70 7.71
N VAL A 140 -7.94 -8.88 8.12
CA VAL A 140 -8.51 -8.16 9.27
C VAL A 140 -7.82 -8.60 10.56
N LEU A 141 -7.58 -9.90 10.76
CA LEU A 141 -6.82 -10.39 11.92
C LEU A 141 -5.39 -9.88 11.94
N ALA A 142 -4.71 -9.86 10.79
CA ALA A 142 -3.35 -9.32 10.68
C ALA A 142 -3.34 -7.83 11.04
N ALA A 143 -4.29 -7.04 10.54
CA ALA A 143 -4.42 -5.63 10.85
C ALA A 143 -4.69 -5.39 12.35
N MET A 144 -5.53 -6.22 12.97
CA MET A 144 -5.85 -6.11 14.40
C MET A 144 -4.72 -6.58 15.32
N ASN A 145 -3.97 -7.62 14.96
CA ASN A 145 -2.86 -8.13 15.77
C ASN A 145 -1.57 -7.30 15.67
N ILE A 146 -1.46 -6.43 14.66
CA ILE A 146 -0.32 -5.52 14.49
C ILE A 146 -0.47 -4.25 15.37
N VAL A 147 -1.69 -3.93 15.81
CA VAL A 147 -2.02 -2.77 16.69
C VAL A 147 -2.14 -3.23 18.14
#